data_AF-A0A5C4LYN4-F1
#
_entry.id   AF-A0A5C4LYN4-F1
#
_cell.length_a   1.000
_cell.length_b   1.000
_cell.length_c   1.000
_cell.angle_alpha   90.00
_cell.angle_beta   90.00
_cell.angle_gamma   90.00
#
_symmetry.space_group_name_H-M   'P 1'
#
loop_
_entity.id
_entity.type
_entity.pdbx_description
1 polymer ?
#
loop_
_entity_poly.entity_id
_entity_poly.type
_entity_poly.pdbx_seq_one_letter_code
_entity_poly.pdbx_strand_id
1 'polypeptide(L)'
;MVDVADLAERVRAGERAAVARAITLVESRRADHREAARELLAVLTPYAGGAVRVGISGVPGVGKSTFIEALGTYLTRTDHKVGVLAVDPSSVRTGGSVLGDKTRMPELAADPRAYIRPSPSAGTLGGVARATTQAVLVLEAAGFDVVLVETVGVGQSEVTVAGMVDTFLFLTLARTGDQLQGIKKGILEIADVIAVN
;
A
#
# COMPACT_ATOMS: atom_id res chain seq x y z
N MET A 1 -6.12 26.69 7.09
CA MET A 1 -6.07 26.35 5.65
C MET A 1 -4.78 25.58 5.41
N VAL A 2 -4.79 24.49 4.65
CA VAL A 2 -3.55 23.74 4.37
C VAL A 2 -2.74 24.53 3.35
N ASP A 3 -1.49 24.84 3.66
CA ASP A 3 -0.54 25.38 2.66
C ASP A 3 -0.08 24.22 1.76
N VAL A 4 -0.64 24.15 0.55
CA VAL A 4 -0.40 23.05 -0.38
C VAL A 4 0.98 23.14 -1.00
N ALA A 5 1.48 24.34 -1.28
CA ALA A 5 2.79 24.54 -1.88
C ALA A 5 3.92 24.10 -0.92
N ASP A 6 3.88 24.57 0.35
CA ASP A 6 4.81 24.13 1.39
C ASP A 6 4.75 22.61 1.58
N LEU A 7 3.55 22.04 1.68
CA LEU A 7 3.39 20.61 1.87
C LEU A 7 3.97 19.80 0.69
N ALA A 8 3.78 20.25 -0.54
CA ALA A 8 4.30 19.59 -1.73
C ALA A 8 5.83 19.62 -1.79
N GLU A 9 6.45 20.77 -1.48
CA GLU A 9 7.91 20.89 -1.43
C GLU A 9 8.52 19.95 -0.40
N ARG A 10 7.92 19.88 0.79
CA ARG A 10 8.40 19.03 1.87
C ARG A 10 8.18 17.53 1.60
N VAL A 11 7.09 17.18 0.91
CA VAL A 11 6.89 15.80 0.40
C VAL A 11 8.00 15.45 -0.58
N ARG A 12 8.31 16.34 -1.54
CA ARG A 12 9.38 16.13 -2.53
C ARG A 12 10.77 16.06 -1.90
N ALA A 13 10.99 16.78 -0.80
CA ALA A 13 12.21 16.68 0.00
C ALA A 13 12.30 15.35 0.78
N GLY A 14 11.29 14.49 0.71
CA GLY A 14 11.26 13.21 1.41
C GLY A 14 11.00 13.33 2.92
N GLU A 15 10.46 14.45 3.40
CA GLU A 15 10.19 14.63 4.81
C GLU A 15 9.08 13.68 5.28
N ARG A 16 9.44 12.68 6.09
CA ARG A 16 8.52 11.63 6.57
C ARG A 16 7.22 12.17 7.19
N ALA A 17 7.31 13.27 7.93
CA ALA A 17 6.15 13.92 8.53
C ALA A 17 5.23 14.58 7.48
N ALA A 18 5.81 15.19 6.44
CA ALA A 18 5.06 15.77 5.32
C ALA A 18 4.36 14.67 4.52
N VAL A 19 5.06 13.56 4.22
CA VAL A 19 4.48 12.37 3.58
C VAL A 19 3.27 11.85 4.38
N ALA A 20 3.42 11.70 5.70
CA ALA A 20 2.31 11.25 6.54
C ALA A 20 1.11 12.22 6.55
N ARG A 21 1.37 13.53 6.55
CA ARG A 21 0.32 14.57 6.47
C ARG A 21 -0.38 14.55 5.11
N ALA A 22 0.37 14.44 4.02
CA ALA A 22 -0.16 14.34 2.66
C ALA A 22 -1.04 13.11 2.48
N ILE A 23 -0.57 11.94 2.94
CA ILE A 23 -1.37 10.70 2.89
C ILE A 23 -2.65 10.85 3.72
N THR A 24 -2.56 11.42 4.93
CA THR A 24 -3.75 11.68 5.76
C THR A 24 -4.73 12.67 5.10
N LEU A 25 -4.23 13.63 4.32
CA LEU A 25 -5.04 14.59 3.58
C LEU A 25 -5.84 13.89 2.46
N VAL A 26 -5.19 13.03 1.66
CA VAL A 26 -5.85 12.31 0.55
C VAL A 26 -6.84 11.25 1.04
N GLU A 27 -6.61 10.67 2.22
CA GLU A 27 -7.53 9.75 2.88
C GLU A 27 -8.75 10.45 3.50
N SER A 28 -8.70 11.78 3.67
CA SER A 28 -9.72 12.50 4.42
C SER A 28 -11.07 12.58 3.70
N ARG A 29 -12.14 12.43 4.49
CA ARG A 29 -13.54 12.57 4.02
C ARG A 29 -14.11 13.98 4.21
N ARG A 30 -13.34 14.94 4.71
CA ARG A 30 -13.81 16.33 4.85
C ARG A 30 -13.76 17.06 3.52
N ALA A 31 -14.75 17.92 3.25
CA ALA A 31 -14.88 18.59 1.95
C ALA A 31 -13.72 19.55 1.66
N ASP A 32 -13.31 20.33 2.66
CA ASP A 32 -12.15 21.23 2.61
C ASP A 32 -10.85 20.47 2.35
N HIS A 33 -10.66 19.33 3.01
CA HIS A 33 -9.48 18.49 2.81
C HIS A 33 -9.43 17.87 1.42
N ARG A 34 -10.59 17.45 0.86
CA ARG A 34 -10.64 16.89 -0.49
C ARG A 34 -10.19 17.88 -1.55
N GLU A 35 -10.49 19.16 -1.37
CA GLU A 35 -10.07 20.19 -2.32
C GLU A 35 -8.55 20.39 -2.27
N ALA A 36 -8.00 20.59 -1.08
CA ALA A 36 -6.56 20.68 -0.88
C ALA A 36 -5.81 19.41 -1.34
N ALA A 37 -6.41 18.22 -1.15
CA ALA A 37 -5.85 16.96 -1.63
C ALA A 37 -5.75 16.91 -3.17
N ARG A 38 -6.75 17.43 -3.90
CA ARG A 38 -6.70 17.48 -5.37
C ARG A 38 -5.60 18.40 -5.85
N GLU A 39 -5.50 19.58 -5.25
CA GLU A 39 -4.45 20.56 -5.56
C GLU A 39 -3.05 19.97 -5.28
N LEU A 40 -2.87 19.36 -4.11
CA LEU A 40 -1.62 18.69 -3.73
C LEU A 40 -1.23 17.60 -4.74
N LEU A 41 -2.17 16.72 -5.10
CA LEU A 41 -1.91 15.65 -6.06
C LEU A 41 -1.56 16.19 -7.44
N ALA A 42 -2.20 17.29 -7.89
CA ALA A 42 -1.86 17.93 -9.16
C ALA A 42 -0.41 18.44 -9.16
N VAL A 43 0.05 19.04 -8.05
CA VAL A 43 1.44 19.51 -7.91
C VAL A 43 2.44 18.34 -7.85
N LEU A 44 2.08 17.23 -7.21
CA LEU A 44 2.96 16.06 -7.05
C LEU A 44 3.01 15.15 -8.30
N THR A 45 1.97 15.16 -9.15
CA THR A 45 1.84 14.26 -10.31
C THR A 45 3.09 14.23 -11.22
N PRO A 46 3.74 15.36 -11.57
CA PRO A 46 4.93 15.34 -12.43
C PRO A 46 6.15 14.63 -11.82
N TYR A 47 6.13 14.35 -10.51
CA TYR A 47 7.23 13.71 -9.78
C TYR A 47 6.92 12.24 -9.42
N ALA A 48 5.78 11.72 -9.88
CA ALA A 48 5.34 10.35 -9.62
C ALA A 48 5.49 9.46 -10.86
N GLY A 49 5.27 8.15 -10.70
CA GLY A 49 5.30 7.15 -11.78
C GLY A 49 6.63 6.44 -12.01
N GLY A 50 7.67 6.74 -11.24
CA GLY A 50 8.99 6.11 -11.38
C GLY A 50 9.23 4.86 -10.52
N ALA A 51 8.27 4.48 -9.67
CA ALA A 51 8.44 3.35 -8.75
C ALA A 51 7.97 2.03 -9.36
N VAL A 52 8.57 0.94 -8.91
CA VAL A 52 8.05 -0.42 -9.15
C VAL A 52 6.94 -0.70 -8.15
N ARG A 53 5.73 -0.98 -8.63
CA ARG A 53 4.55 -1.26 -7.81
C ARG A 53 4.25 -2.75 -7.80
N VAL A 54 4.29 -3.37 -6.63
CA VAL A 54 4.04 -4.82 -6.47
C VAL A 54 2.84 -5.05 -5.56
N GLY A 55 1.81 -5.67 -6.10
CA GLY A 55 0.67 -6.16 -5.31
C GLY A 55 1.00 -7.50 -4.69
N ILE A 56 0.73 -7.69 -3.41
CA ILE A 56 1.01 -8.94 -2.70
C ILE A 56 -0.27 -9.43 -2.04
N SER A 57 -0.69 -10.63 -2.43
CA SER A 57 -1.82 -11.34 -1.84
C SER A 57 -1.44 -12.77 -1.48
N GLY A 58 -2.33 -13.46 -0.78
CA GLY A 58 -2.12 -14.83 -0.36
C GLY A 58 -3.14 -15.27 0.68
N VAL A 59 -3.27 -16.59 0.86
CA VAL A 59 -4.21 -17.17 1.81
C VAL A 59 -3.85 -16.79 3.26
N PRO A 60 -4.82 -16.69 4.18
CA PRO A 60 -4.53 -16.48 5.60
C PRO A 60 -3.54 -17.51 6.12
N GLY A 61 -2.51 -17.06 6.85
CA GLY A 61 -1.48 -17.93 7.41
C GLY A 61 -0.32 -18.28 6.48
N VAL A 62 -0.33 -17.83 5.21
CA VAL A 62 0.77 -18.09 4.25
C VAL A 62 2.12 -17.45 4.63
N GLY A 63 2.15 -16.56 5.63
CA GLY A 63 3.35 -15.82 6.02
C GLY A 63 3.57 -14.51 5.26
N LYS A 64 2.52 -13.93 4.67
CA LYS A 64 2.58 -12.70 3.86
C LYS A 64 3.28 -11.52 4.55
N SER A 65 2.92 -11.18 5.79
CA SER A 65 3.55 -10.06 6.50
C SER A 65 5.03 -10.32 6.78
N THR A 66 5.41 -11.56 7.12
CA THR A 66 6.81 -11.98 7.29
C THR A 66 7.58 -11.89 5.96
N PHE A 67 6.96 -12.29 4.85
CA PHE A 67 7.55 -12.16 3.52
C PHE A 67 7.77 -10.69 3.14
N ILE A 68 6.77 -9.83 3.37
CA ILE A 68 6.87 -8.39 3.09
C ILE A 68 7.96 -7.73 3.93
N GLU A 69 8.07 -8.07 5.22
CA GLU A 69 9.15 -7.58 6.08
C GLU A 69 10.52 -8.01 5.55
N ALA A 70 10.69 -9.30 5.24
CA ALA A 70 11.96 -9.81 4.73
C ALA A 70 12.35 -9.18 3.39
N LEU A 71 11.41 -9.10 2.45
CA LEU A 71 11.62 -8.47 1.14
C LEU A 71 11.91 -6.97 1.28
N GLY A 72 11.10 -6.25 2.06
CA GLY A 72 11.28 -4.81 2.29
C GLY A 72 12.63 -4.51 2.93
N THR A 73 13.01 -5.26 3.96
CA THR A 73 14.31 -5.09 4.64
C THR A 73 15.48 -5.44 3.72
N TYR A 74 15.33 -6.44 2.87
CA TYR A 74 16.33 -6.73 1.83
C TYR A 74 16.49 -5.54 0.87
N LEU A 75 15.38 -5.01 0.35
CA LEU A 75 15.38 -3.90 -0.59
C LEU A 75 15.97 -2.61 0.02
N THR A 76 15.65 -2.29 1.27
CA THR A 76 16.24 -1.12 1.93
C THR A 76 17.74 -1.26 2.15
N ARG A 77 18.23 -2.48 2.41
CA ARG A 77 19.66 -2.80 2.49
C ARG A 77 20.38 -2.71 1.13
N THR A 78 19.66 -2.86 0.03
CA THR A 78 20.18 -2.69 -1.33
C THR A 78 19.88 -1.30 -1.91
N ASP A 79 19.79 -0.28 -1.05
CA ASP A 79 19.66 1.14 -1.40
C ASP A 79 18.32 1.53 -2.09
N HIS A 80 17.23 0.79 -1.85
CA HIS A 80 15.89 1.23 -2.22
C HIS A 80 15.17 1.96 -1.07
N LYS A 81 14.17 2.78 -1.40
CA LYS A 81 13.21 3.37 -0.47
C LYS A 81 11.86 2.68 -0.67
N VAL A 82 11.39 1.99 0.37
CA VAL A 82 10.26 1.06 0.26
C VAL A 82 9.00 1.61 0.92
N GLY A 83 7.93 1.78 0.15
CA GLY A 83 6.59 2.05 0.66
C GLY A 83 5.81 0.75 0.84
N VAL A 84 5.08 0.59 1.94
CA VAL A 84 4.14 -0.52 2.15
C VAL A 84 2.76 0.05 2.46
N LEU A 85 1.78 -0.28 1.63
CA LEU A 85 0.39 0.17 1.75
C LEU A 85 -0.53 -1.04 1.89
N ALA A 86 -1.37 -1.05 2.93
CA ALA A 86 -2.37 -2.10 3.08
C ALA A 86 -3.71 -1.72 2.44
N VAL A 87 -4.43 -2.71 1.91
CA VAL A 87 -5.80 -2.60 1.40
C VAL A 87 -6.67 -3.64 2.11
N ASP A 88 -7.49 -3.16 3.05
CA ASP A 88 -8.42 -3.97 3.83
C ASP A 88 -9.87 -3.51 3.60
N PRO A 89 -10.71 -4.29 2.89
CA PRO A 89 -12.13 -3.96 2.72
C PRO A 89 -12.89 -3.87 4.05
N SER A 90 -12.42 -4.58 5.09
CA SER A 90 -13.05 -4.63 6.41
C SER A 90 -12.79 -3.38 7.26
N SER A 91 -11.77 -2.59 6.91
CA SER A 91 -11.43 -1.30 7.55
C SER A 91 -12.60 -0.31 7.56
N VAL A 92 -13.55 -0.48 6.63
CA VAL A 92 -14.83 0.23 6.58
C VAL A 92 -15.64 0.07 7.86
N ARG A 93 -15.63 -1.13 8.46
CA ARG A 93 -16.38 -1.45 9.68
C ARG A 93 -15.65 -1.05 10.95
N THR A 94 -14.32 -1.12 10.94
CA THR A 94 -13.48 -0.87 12.13
C THR A 94 -13.04 0.59 12.26
N GLY A 95 -13.26 1.41 11.24
CA GLY A 95 -12.82 2.81 11.23
C GLY A 95 -11.34 2.98 10.94
N GLY A 96 -10.67 1.93 10.43
CA GLY A 96 -9.25 1.90 10.06
C GLY A 96 -8.41 1.03 10.98
N SER A 97 -7.33 0.45 10.45
CA SER A 97 -6.34 -0.27 11.26
C SER A 97 -5.33 0.74 11.81
N VAL A 98 -5.45 1.11 13.09
CA VAL A 98 -4.51 2.07 13.70
C VAL A 98 -3.13 1.42 13.93
N LEU A 99 -3.08 0.11 14.18
CA LEU A 99 -1.89 -0.59 14.71
C LEU A 99 -1.61 -1.98 14.12
N GLY A 100 -2.59 -2.66 13.51
CA GLY A 100 -2.53 -4.12 13.27
C GLY A 100 -1.50 -4.59 12.25
N ASP A 101 -1.14 -3.72 11.29
CA ASP A 101 -0.20 -4.06 10.21
C ASP A 101 1.25 -3.68 10.56
N LYS A 102 1.44 -2.63 11.38
CA LYS A 102 2.77 -2.17 11.81
C LYS A 102 3.42 -3.10 12.84
N THR A 103 2.63 -3.73 13.71
CA THR A 103 3.17 -4.67 14.71
C THR A 103 3.65 -5.99 14.11
N ARG A 104 3.28 -6.27 12.85
CA ARG A 104 3.66 -7.50 12.13
C ARG A 104 4.97 -7.38 11.35
N MET A 105 5.52 -6.17 11.24
CA MET A 105 6.75 -5.87 10.48
C MET A 105 7.66 -4.92 11.28
N PRO A 106 8.09 -5.28 12.50
CA PRO A 106 8.79 -4.39 13.42
C PRO A 106 10.14 -3.86 12.89
N GLU A 107 10.92 -4.68 12.18
CA GLU A 107 12.22 -4.26 11.64
C GLU A 107 12.02 -3.22 10.54
N LEU A 108 11.15 -3.53 9.58
CA LEU A 108 10.85 -2.63 8.47
C LEU A 108 10.15 -1.35 8.94
N ALA A 109 9.31 -1.43 9.98
CA ALA A 109 8.65 -0.26 10.55
C ALA A 109 9.62 0.74 11.19
N ALA A 110 10.77 0.26 11.69
CA ALA A 110 11.82 1.07 12.29
C ALA A 110 12.83 1.60 11.27
N ASP A 111 12.86 1.06 10.05
CA ASP A 111 13.79 1.47 9.00
C ASP A 111 13.45 2.89 8.47
N PRO A 112 14.38 3.85 8.51
CA PRO A 112 14.15 5.21 8.01
C PRO A 112 13.88 5.26 6.49
N ARG A 113 14.32 4.26 5.73
CA ARG A 113 14.09 4.12 4.28
C ARG A 113 12.76 3.45 3.94
N ALA A 114 12.04 2.92 4.92
CA ALA A 114 10.75 2.29 4.71
C ALA A 114 9.60 3.12 5.29
N TYR A 115 8.44 3.11 4.63
CA TYR A 115 7.24 3.78 5.10
C TYR A 115 6.04 2.85 5.04
N ILE A 116 5.41 2.57 6.19
CA ILE A 116 4.27 1.65 6.30
C ILE A 116 3.00 2.44 6.62
N ARG A 117 1.99 2.32 5.76
CA ARG A 117 0.64 2.88 5.96
C ARG A 117 -0.41 1.76 6.04
N PRO A 118 -1.14 1.65 7.17
CA PRO A 118 -2.29 0.76 7.26
C PRO A 118 -3.42 1.15 6.29
N SER A 119 -4.39 0.26 6.09
CA SER A 119 -5.52 0.52 5.19
C SER A 119 -6.35 1.73 5.62
N PRO A 120 -6.71 2.63 4.68
CA PRO A 120 -7.53 3.80 4.97
C PRO A 120 -9.00 3.42 5.24
N SER A 121 -9.68 4.27 6.01
CA SER A 121 -11.09 4.09 6.40
C SER A 121 -12.03 4.83 5.44
N ALA A 122 -12.18 4.33 4.21
CA ALA A 122 -12.84 5.08 3.14
C ALA A 122 -14.30 4.68 2.85
N GLY A 123 -14.96 3.96 3.75
CA GLY A 123 -16.40 3.66 3.70
C GLY A 123 -16.83 2.62 2.66
N THR A 124 -16.14 2.53 1.52
CA THR A 124 -16.34 1.50 0.48
C THR A 124 -14.99 1.01 -0.05
N LEU A 125 -14.96 -0.19 -0.65
CA LEU A 125 -13.74 -0.71 -1.28
C LEU A 125 -13.19 0.25 -2.36
N GLY A 126 -14.07 0.84 -3.17
CA GLY A 126 -13.65 1.84 -4.18
C GLY A 126 -13.05 3.11 -3.56
N GLY A 127 -13.56 3.53 -2.40
CA GLY A 127 -12.96 4.62 -1.63
C GLY A 127 -11.55 4.26 -1.12
N VAL A 128 -11.37 3.02 -0.63
CA VAL A 128 -10.08 2.52 -0.13
C VAL A 128 -9.08 2.48 -1.28
N ALA A 129 -9.48 1.89 -2.41
CA ALA A 129 -8.67 1.79 -3.62
C ALA A 129 -8.19 3.17 -4.12
N ARG A 130 -9.10 4.15 -4.16
CA ARG A 130 -8.77 5.53 -4.54
C ARG A 130 -7.74 6.14 -3.60
N ALA A 131 -7.95 6.03 -2.29
CA ALA A 131 -7.04 6.59 -1.30
C ALA A 131 -5.66 5.91 -1.37
N THR A 132 -5.60 4.59 -1.54
CA THR A 132 -4.35 3.86 -1.73
C THR A 132 -3.62 4.30 -3.00
N THR A 133 -4.31 4.42 -4.14
CA THR A 133 -3.71 4.91 -5.39
C THR A 133 -3.12 6.32 -5.23
N GLN A 134 -3.83 7.19 -4.50
CA GLN A 134 -3.34 8.54 -4.20
C GLN A 134 -2.14 8.52 -3.24
N ALA A 135 -2.11 7.58 -2.29
CA ALA A 135 -0.97 7.38 -1.40
C ALA A 135 0.27 6.84 -2.15
N VAL A 136 0.10 5.95 -3.13
CA VAL A 136 1.17 5.53 -4.05
C VAL A 136 1.80 6.75 -4.69
N LEU A 137 1.00 7.63 -5.30
CA LEU A 137 1.49 8.85 -5.96
C LEU A 137 2.28 9.75 -4.99
N VAL A 138 1.81 9.93 -3.75
CA VAL A 138 2.52 10.71 -2.74
C VAL A 138 3.86 10.07 -2.37
N LEU A 139 3.93 8.74 -2.26
CA LEU A 139 5.19 8.04 -1.98
C LEU A 139 6.17 8.17 -3.15
N GLU A 140 5.71 7.98 -4.38
CA GLU A 140 6.55 8.14 -5.56
C GLU A 140 7.13 9.55 -5.64
N ALA A 141 6.30 10.57 -5.43
CA ALA A 141 6.75 11.97 -5.43
C ALA A 141 7.71 12.29 -4.27
N ALA A 142 7.72 11.49 -3.20
CA ALA A 142 8.68 11.58 -2.10
C ALA A 142 9.98 10.77 -2.34
N GLY A 143 10.13 10.18 -3.53
CA GLY A 143 11.30 9.43 -3.93
C GLY A 143 11.32 7.99 -3.44
N PHE A 144 10.17 7.41 -3.05
CA PHE A 144 10.07 5.96 -2.88
C PHE A 144 10.05 5.32 -4.27
N ASP A 145 10.98 4.41 -4.52
CA ASP A 145 11.20 3.75 -5.81
C ASP A 145 10.64 2.31 -5.83
N VAL A 146 10.22 1.79 -4.68
CA VAL A 146 9.45 0.54 -4.58
C VAL A 146 8.21 0.77 -3.72
N VAL A 147 7.04 0.36 -4.21
CA VAL A 147 5.78 0.39 -3.45
C VAL A 147 5.13 -0.99 -3.43
N LEU A 148 5.05 -1.58 -2.24
CA LEU A 148 4.39 -2.85 -1.98
C LEU A 148 2.95 -2.59 -1.52
N VAL A 149 1.96 -3.17 -2.20
CA VAL A 149 0.54 -3.04 -1.87
C VAL A 149 0.00 -4.39 -1.41
N GLU A 150 -0.28 -4.50 -0.12
CA GLU A 150 -0.72 -5.75 0.52
C GLU A 150 -2.24 -5.82 0.60
N THR A 151 -2.86 -6.91 0.16
CA THR A 151 -4.28 -7.19 0.49
C THR A 151 -4.37 -7.73 1.91
N VAL A 152 -5.29 -7.21 2.72
CA VAL A 152 -5.56 -7.70 4.08
C VAL A 152 -6.96 -8.29 4.16
N GLY A 153 -7.09 -9.45 4.81
CA GLY A 153 -8.37 -10.10 5.09
C GLY A 153 -8.92 -10.97 3.96
N VAL A 154 -10.19 -11.38 4.11
CA VAL A 154 -10.95 -12.19 3.15
C VAL A 154 -11.88 -11.26 2.35
N GLY A 155 -11.64 -11.09 1.04
CA GLY A 155 -12.34 -10.08 0.24
C GLY A 155 -12.20 -10.27 -1.27
N GLN A 156 -12.65 -9.27 -2.05
CA GLN A 156 -12.40 -9.12 -3.50
C GLN A 156 -11.37 -7.98 -3.73
N SER A 157 -10.49 -7.74 -2.76
CA SER A 157 -9.46 -6.69 -2.85
C SER A 157 -8.36 -7.06 -3.84
N GLU A 158 -8.21 -8.33 -4.19
CA GLU A 158 -7.18 -8.84 -5.09
C GLU A 158 -7.27 -8.23 -6.48
N VAL A 159 -8.47 -8.22 -7.09
CA VAL A 159 -8.70 -7.58 -8.40
C VAL A 159 -8.43 -6.07 -8.33
N THR A 160 -8.79 -5.45 -7.21
CA THR A 160 -8.60 -4.00 -7.00
C THR A 160 -7.12 -3.66 -6.89
N VAL A 161 -6.36 -4.46 -6.14
CA VAL A 161 -4.90 -4.29 -6.00
C VAL A 161 -4.20 -4.61 -7.31
N ALA A 162 -4.56 -5.68 -8.01
CA ALA A 162 -4.00 -6.02 -9.32
C ALA A 162 -4.18 -4.89 -10.34
N GLY A 163 -5.31 -4.18 -10.33
CA GLY A 163 -5.56 -3.05 -11.22
C GLY A 163 -4.76 -1.76 -10.95
N MET A 164 -3.99 -1.68 -9.84
CA MET A 164 -3.21 -0.48 -9.48
C MET A 164 -1.71 -0.71 -9.36
N VAL A 165 -1.23 -1.93 -9.64
CA VAL A 165 0.18 -2.33 -9.52
C VAL A 165 0.70 -2.82 -10.86
N ASP A 166 2.02 -2.86 -11.02
CA ASP A 166 2.68 -3.31 -12.24
C ASP A 166 2.89 -4.84 -12.25
N THR A 167 2.95 -5.46 -11.07
CA THR A 167 3.10 -6.91 -10.90
C THR A 167 2.30 -7.38 -9.70
N PHE A 168 1.50 -8.43 -9.87
CA PHE A 168 0.72 -9.06 -8.82
C PHE A 168 1.32 -10.41 -8.41
N LEU A 169 1.86 -10.47 -7.19
CA LEU A 169 2.42 -11.64 -6.55
C LEU A 169 1.37 -12.33 -5.67
N PHE A 170 1.13 -13.62 -5.93
CA PHE A 170 0.31 -14.47 -5.09
C PHE A 170 1.17 -15.47 -4.30
N LEU A 171 1.09 -15.38 -2.97
CA LEU A 171 1.75 -16.30 -2.04
C LEU A 171 0.84 -17.49 -1.73
N THR A 172 1.39 -18.70 -1.79
CA THR A 172 0.71 -19.96 -1.44
C THR A 172 1.62 -20.87 -0.59
N LEU A 173 1.08 -21.95 -0.02
CA LEU A 173 1.83 -22.96 0.75
C LEU A 173 1.94 -24.28 -0.01
N ALA A 174 3.05 -25.01 0.18
CA ALA A 174 3.19 -26.36 -0.34
C ALA A 174 2.28 -27.35 0.43
N ARG A 175 1.68 -28.31 -0.28
CA ARG A 175 0.80 -29.40 0.24
C ARG A 175 -0.58 -28.97 0.75
N THR A 176 -1.33 -28.28 -0.09
CA THR A 176 -2.76 -28.04 0.13
C THR A 176 -3.66 -29.23 -0.21
N GLY A 177 -3.18 -30.33 -0.83
CA GLY A 177 -4.06 -31.43 -1.26
C GLY A 177 -5.19 -30.91 -2.17
N ASP A 178 -6.44 -31.35 -1.95
CA ASP A 178 -7.66 -30.82 -2.60
C ASP A 178 -7.93 -29.31 -2.33
N GLN A 179 -7.18 -28.65 -1.44
CA GLN A 179 -7.35 -27.22 -1.12
C GLN A 179 -6.78 -26.25 -2.16
N LEU A 180 -6.32 -26.73 -3.33
CA LEU A 180 -6.28 -25.87 -4.54
C LEU A 180 -7.65 -25.22 -4.82
N GLN A 181 -8.75 -25.83 -4.34
CA GLN A 181 -10.10 -25.24 -4.30
C GLN A 181 -10.21 -23.93 -3.48
N GLY A 182 -9.27 -23.65 -2.56
CA GLY A 182 -9.25 -22.44 -1.74
C GLY A 182 -8.69 -21.21 -2.46
N ILE A 183 -7.99 -21.40 -3.58
CA ILE A 183 -7.62 -20.29 -4.46
C ILE A 183 -8.87 -19.97 -5.28
N LYS A 184 -9.50 -18.83 -5.03
CA LYS A 184 -10.64 -18.39 -5.85
C LYS A 184 -10.18 -18.42 -7.30
N LYS A 185 -10.98 -19.07 -8.16
CA LYS A 185 -10.68 -19.28 -9.59
C LYS A 185 -10.12 -18.02 -10.28
N GLY A 186 -10.66 -16.84 -9.96
CA GLY A 186 -10.22 -15.56 -10.52
C GLY A 186 -8.93 -14.95 -9.96
N ILE A 187 -8.33 -15.45 -8.87
CA ILE A 187 -7.05 -14.92 -8.35
C ILE A 187 -5.86 -15.44 -9.17
N LEU A 188 -5.88 -16.71 -9.59
CA LEU A 188 -4.82 -17.27 -10.44
C LEU A 188 -4.78 -16.58 -11.81
N GLU A 189 -5.93 -16.13 -12.30
CA GLU A 189 -6.07 -15.46 -13.60
C GLU A 189 -5.44 -14.05 -13.60
N ILE A 190 -5.27 -13.42 -12.42
CA ILE A 190 -4.68 -12.08 -12.28
C ILE A 190 -3.27 -12.11 -11.69
N ALA A 191 -2.71 -13.29 -11.42
CA ALA A 191 -1.38 -13.42 -10.83
C ALA A 191 -0.30 -13.46 -11.92
N ASP A 192 0.64 -12.52 -11.85
CA ASP A 192 1.83 -12.52 -12.71
C ASP A 192 2.90 -13.48 -12.16
N VAL A 193 2.99 -13.58 -10.83
CA VAL A 193 3.95 -14.43 -10.14
C VAL A 193 3.24 -15.20 -9.03
N ILE A 194 3.54 -16.50 -8.93
CA ILE A 194 3.12 -17.35 -7.82
C ILE A 194 4.37 -17.81 -7.08
N ALA A 195 4.43 -17.55 -5.77
CA ALA A 195 5.50 -18.05 -4.91
C ALA A 195 4.94 -19.00 -3.86
N VAL A 196 5.57 -20.17 -3.74
CA VAL A 196 5.25 -21.17 -2.72
C VAL A 196 6.19 -20.93 -1.54
N ASN A 197 5.62 -20.50 -0.41
CA ASN A 197 6.33 -20.23 0.84
C ASN A 197 6.43 -21.46 1.73
#